data_AF-K1RGQ1-F1
#
_entry.id   AF-K1RGQ1-F1
#
_cell.length_a   1.000
_cell.length_b   1.000
_cell.length_c   1.000
_cell.angle_alpha   90.00
_cell.angle_beta   90.00
_cell.angle_gamma   90.00
#
_symmetry.space_group_name_H-M   'P 1'
#
loop_
_entity.id
_entity.type
_entity.pdbx_description
1 polymer ?
#
loop_
_entity_poly.entity_id
_entity_poly.type
_entity_poly.pdbx_seq_one_letter_code
_entity_poly.pdbx_strand_id
1 'polypeptide(L)'
;MLYLLYRQDIGRPYDVIMPFGFFGITARVLIFLGVFLLVIRLILALQKRQTTLLWMIFFQLTGALLLGLLVTVGMTQINCIYIPLVLCGALCVSSLTDFLGKKVNFYGKIAVSILLAALLLGENVQFEKAYFTSYKELVSAYFQEGSEEAVQKAMEIAAESGREIEIEDAIKYPSVLLYGEIDAAEYLANRNLSDVPPKPKDFLGKGIRFTMGIDWEHIDRNKIYIIYYTDAEKFDG
;
A
#
# COMPACT_ATOMS: atom_id res chain seq x y z
N MET A 1 15.37 -4.30 -8.89
CA MET A 1 14.50 -3.76 -9.97
C MET A 1 13.89 -4.85 -10.86
N LEU A 2 14.66 -5.52 -11.74
CA LEU A 2 14.10 -6.45 -12.75
C LEU A 2 13.34 -7.63 -12.13
N TYR A 3 13.88 -8.21 -11.05
CA TYR A 3 13.21 -9.25 -10.28
C TYR A 3 11.85 -8.81 -9.73
N LEU A 4 11.75 -7.57 -9.27
CA LEU A 4 10.53 -7.00 -8.70
C LEU A 4 9.52 -6.67 -9.80
N LEU A 5 9.96 -6.18 -10.96
CA LEU A 5 9.07 -6.00 -12.13
C LEU A 5 8.51 -7.33 -12.65
N TYR A 6 9.29 -8.40 -12.56
CA TYR A 6 8.87 -9.74 -12.98
C TYR A 6 7.94 -10.41 -11.96
N ARG A 7 8.37 -10.49 -10.70
CA ARG A 7 7.65 -11.19 -9.63
C ARG A 7 6.47 -10.38 -9.12
N GLN A 8 6.54 -9.05 -9.22
CA GLN A 8 5.56 -8.09 -8.68
C GLN A 8 5.25 -8.28 -7.20
N ASP A 9 6.13 -8.93 -6.46
CA ASP A 9 5.94 -9.31 -5.07
C ASP A 9 7.30 -9.47 -4.39
N ILE A 10 7.38 -9.01 -3.14
CA ILE A 10 8.54 -9.20 -2.24
C ILE A 10 8.20 -10.06 -1.02
N GLY A 11 7.04 -10.72 -1.01
CA GLY A 11 6.61 -11.67 0.01
C GLY A 11 5.93 -11.03 1.23
N ARG A 12 5.58 -9.75 1.15
CA ARG A 12 4.89 -9.03 2.23
C ARG A 12 3.40 -8.89 1.89
N PRO A 13 2.50 -9.47 2.69
CA PRO A 13 1.08 -9.57 2.35
C PRO A 13 0.38 -8.20 2.26
N TYR A 14 0.91 -7.16 2.90
CA TYR A 14 0.33 -5.81 2.89
C TYR A 14 0.85 -4.90 1.76
N ASP A 15 1.87 -5.33 1.02
CA ASP A 15 2.47 -4.48 -0.01
C ASP A 15 1.81 -4.70 -1.39
N VAL A 16 1.38 -5.93 -1.70
CA VAL A 16 0.71 -6.29 -2.98
C VAL A 16 -0.38 -7.34 -2.73
N ILE A 17 -1.53 -7.16 -3.39
CA ILE A 17 -2.60 -8.16 -3.39
C ILE A 17 -2.34 -9.20 -4.46
N MET A 18 -1.98 -10.41 -4.03
CA MET A 18 -1.90 -11.57 -4.91
C MET A 18 -3.31 -12.01 -5.33
N PRO A 19 -3.52 -12.41 -6.61
CA PRO A 19 -2.55 -12.61 -7.68
C PRO A 19 -2.34 -11.39 -8.62
N PHE A 20 -2.89 -10.22 -8.29
CA PHE A 20 -2.96 -9.08 -9.22
C PHE A 20 -1.58 -8.43 -9.48
N GLY A 21 -0.75 -8.30 -8.45
CA GLY A 21 0.55 -7.63 -8.57
C GLY A 21 0.41 -6.10 -8.59
N PHE A 22 1.47 -5.39 -9.00
CA PHE A 22 1.43 -3.93 -9.21
C PHE A 22 0.59 -3.51 -10.41
N PHE A 23 0.58 -4.35 -11.45
CA PHE A 23 -0.18 -4.13 -12.67
C PHE A 23 -0.98 -5.39 -12.94
N GLY A 24 -2.29 -5.23 -13.20
CA GLY A 24 -3.14 -6.31 -13.66
C GLY A 24 -2.55 -7.04 -14.87
N ILE A 25 -2.91 -8.31 -15.06
CA ILE A 25 -2.31 -9.18 -16.08
C ILE A 25 -2.47 -8.55 -17.47
N THR A 26 -3.66 -8.04 -17.78
CA THR A 26 -3.96 -7.37 -19.04
C THR A 26 -3.14 -6.10 -19.19
N ALA A 27 -3.06 -5.28 -18.14
CA ALA A 27 -2.23 -4.07 -18.16
C ALA A 27 -0.75 -4.39 -18.40
N ARG A 28 -0.20 -5.46 -17.78
CA ARG A 28 1.19 -5.90 -18.01
C ARG A 28 1.47 -6.24 -19.46
N VAL A 29 0.57 -6.99 -20.11
CA VAL A 29 0.71 -7.35 -21.53
C VAL A 29 0.75 -6.09 -22.40
N LEU A 30 -0.16 -5.14 -22.16
CA LEU A 30 -0.20 -3.88 -22.90
C LEU A 30 1.04 -3.02 -22.66
N ILE A 31 1.54 -2.95 -21.43
CA ILE A 31 2.77 -2.21 -21.09
C ILE A 31 3.96 -2.83 -21.81
N PHE A 32 4.11 -4.15 -21.79
CA PHE A 32 5.22 -4.85 -22.46
C PHE A 32 5.21 -4.61 -23.97
N LEU A 33 4.05 -4.78 -24.61
CA LEU A 33 3.86 -4.48 -26.03
C LEU A 33 4.11 -2.99 -26.32
N GLY A 34 3.72 -2.11 -25.40
CA GLY A 34 3.96 -0.67 -25.46
C GLY A 34 5.44 -0.30 -25.44
N VAL A 35 6.24 -0.91 -24.56
CA VAL A 35 7.69 -0.73 -24.53
C VAL A 35 8.33 -1.22 -25.83
N PHE A 36 7.89 -2.37 -26.34
CA PHE A 36 8.37 -2.90 -27.62
C PHE A 36 8.06 -1.95 -28.79
N LEU A 37 6.82 -1.45 -28.87
CA LEU A 37 6.39 -0.47 -29.88
C LEU A 37 7.16 0.85 -29.76
N LEU A 38 7.42 1.32 -28.54
CA LEU A 38 8.23 2.52 -28.28
C LEU A 38 9.61 2.37 -28.91
N VAL A 39 10.31 1.27 -28.64
CA VAL A 39 11.66 1.01 -29.16
C VAL A 39 11.65 0.96 -30.70
N ILE A 40 10.72 0.23 -31.31
CA ILE A 40 10.61 0.14 -32.78
C ILE A 40 10.38 1.53 -33.39
N ARG A 41 9.43 2.31 -32.86
CA ARG A 41 9.11 3.64 -33.40
C ARG A 41 10.30 4.60 -33.26
N LEU A 42 11.08 4.50 -32.19
CA LEU A 42 12.29 5.28 -32.00
C LEU A 42 13.40 4.91 -32.99
N ILE A 43 13.62 3.62 -33.24
CA ILE A 43 14.59 3.15 -34.25
C ILE A 43 14.20 3.70 -35.64
N LEU A 44 12.93 3.57 -36.01
CA LEU A 44 12.43 4.09 -37.29
C LEU A 44 12.54 5.63 -37.38
N ALA A 45 12.25 6.35 -36.29
CA ALA A 45 12.40 7.80 -36.24
C ALA A 45 13.88 8.23 -36.38
N LEU A 46 14.80 7.50 -35.75
CA LEU A 46 16.24 7.73 -35.86
C LEU A 46 16.73 7.50 -37.29
N GLN A 47 16.31 6.40 -37.93
CA GLN A 47 16.61 6.11 -39.33
C GLN A 47 16.12 7.23 -40.26
N LYS A 48 14.93 7.77 -39.98
CA LYS A 48 14.34 8.88 -40.74
C LYS A 48 14.85 10.26 -40.34
N ARG A 49 15.76 10.36 -39.37
CA ARG A 49 16.29 11.62 -38.79
C ARG A 49 15.19 12.56 -38.30
N GLN A 50 14.12 12.02 -37.72
CA GLN A 50 13.00 12.78 -37.18
C GLN A 50 13.03 12.81 -35.64
N THR A 51 12.86 13.99 -35.07
CA THR A 51 12.67 14.17 -33.62
C THR A 51 11.22 13.84 -33.25
N THR A 52 11.05 12.97 -32.25
CA THR A 52 9.72 12.55 -31.75
C THR A 52 9.64 12.73 -30.24
N LEU A 53 8.44 13.01 -29.72
CA LEU A 53 8.20 13.14 -28.27
C LEU A 53 8.43 11.82 -27.51
N LEU A 54 8.44 10.69 -28.23
CA LEU A 54 8.69 9.35 -27.70
C LEU A 54 10.06 9.24 -26.99
N TRP A 55 11.02 10.08 -27.37
CA TRP A 55 12.32 10.15 -26.71
C TRP A 55 12.19 10.50 -25.22
N MET A 56 11.19 11.29 -24.82
CA MET A 56 10.97 11.63 -23.41
C MET A 56 10.63 10.39 -22.58
N ILE A 57 9.71 9.55 -23.07
CA ILE A 57 9.31 8.31 -22.40
C ILE A 57 10.50 7.36 -22.32
N PHE A 58 11.29 7.26 -23.39
CA PHE A 58 12.48 6.42 -23.43
C PHE A 58 13.56 6.86 -22.43
N PHE A 59 13.84 8.16 -22.32
CA PHE A 59 14.78 8.67 -21.33
C PHE A 59 14.30 8.45 -19.90
N GLN A 60 13.00 8.62 -19.62
CA GLN A 60 12.43 8.32 -18.31
C GLN A 60 12.55 6.83 -17.95
N LEU A 61 12.25 5.92 -18.88
CA LEU A 61 12.42 4.48 -18.66
C LEU A 61 13.88 4.11 -18.42
N THR A 62 14.79 4.66 -19.23
CA THR A 62 16.22 4.37 -19.11
C THR A 62 16.78 4.94 -17.80
N GLY A 63 16.41 6.16 -17.44
CA GLY A 63 16.81 6.78 -16.18
C GLY A 63 16.30 6.00 -14.97
N ALA A 64 15.03 5.60 -14.98
CA ALA A 64 14.45 4.80 -13.91
C ALA A 64 15.12 3.41 -13.80
N LEU A 65 15.46 2.79 -14.94
CA LEU A 65 16.20 1.52 -14.95
C LEU A 65 17.59 1.68 -14.36
N LEU A 66 18.34 2.71 -14.76
CA LEU A 66 19.68 3.00 -14.23
C LEU A 66 19.64 3.29 -12.73
N LEU A 67 18.70 4.13 -12.28
CA LEU A 67 18.49 4.38 -10.85
C LEU A 67 18.19 3.09 -10.08
N GLY A 68 17.35 2.23 -10.66
CA GLY A 68 16.99 0.95 -10.04
C GLY A 68 18.08 -0.13 -10.06
N LEU A 69 19.14 0.06 -10.85
CA LEU A 69 20.35 -0.75 -10.80
C LEU A 69 21.34 -0.21 -9.76
N LEU A 70 21.39 1.11 -9.57
CA LEU A 70 22.29 1.77 -8.63
C LEU A 70 21.82 1.70 -7.17
N VAL A 71 20.50 1.59 -6.94
CA VAL A 71 19.89 1.57 -5.61
C VAL A 71 19.14 0.25 -5.39
N THR A 72 19.23 -0.31 -4.20
CA THR A 72 18.39 -1.43 -3.75
C THR A 72 16.96 -0.94 -3.60
N VAL A 73 16.16 -1.08 -4.66
CA VAL A 73 14.82 -0.49 -4.70
C VAL A 73 13.80 -1.34 -3.93
N GLY A 74 13.21 -0.76 -2.88
CA GLY A 74 12.01 -1.30 -2.22
C GLY A 74 10.73 -1.02 -3.02
N MET A 75 9.61 -1.68 -2.64
CA MET A 75 8.29 -1.55 -3.31
C MET A 75 7.86 -0.09 -3.52
N THR A 76 8.05 0.77 -2.51
CA THR A 76 7.62 2.17 -2.51
C THR A 76 8.57 3.12 -3.25
N GLN A 77 9.78 2.67 -3.58
CA GLN A 77 10.83 3.49 -4.22
C GLN A 77 10.85 3.34 -5.75
N ILE A 78 10.09 2.40 -6.31
CA ILE A 78 9.98 2.15 -7.76
C ILE A 78 9.06 3.14 -8.47
N ASN A 79 8.42 4.07 -7.75
CA ASN A 79 7.43 5.02 -8.28
C ASN A 79 7.88 5.77 -9.55
N CYS A 80 9.18 6.05 -9.71
CA CYS A 80 9.70 6.75 -10.88
C CYS A 80 9.53 5.98 -12.21
N ILE A 81 9.42 4.64 -12.20
CA ILE A 81 9.20 3.85 -13.42
C ILE A 81 7.71 3.65 -13.75
N TYR A 82 6.80 3.87 -12.80
CA TYR A 82 5.38 3.56 -13.02
C TYR A 82 4.73 4.47 -14.07
N ILE A 83 4.92 5.78 -13.97
CA ILE A 83 4.38 6.74 -14.94
C ILE A 83 4.85 6.39 -16.37
N PRO A 84 6.15 6.23 -16.66
CA PRO A 84 6.57 5.91 -18.02
C PRO A 84 6.10 4.52 -18.49
N LEU A 85 5.95 3.53 -17.60
CA LEU A 85 5.35 2.23 -17.98
C LEU A 85 3.87 2.36 -18.34
N VAL A 86 3.08 3.11 -17.57
CA VAL A 86 1.67 3.37 -17.89
C VAL A 86 1.53 4.10 -19.23
N LEU A 87 2.41 5.06 -19.51
CA LEU A 87 2.47 5.75 -20.80
C LEU A 87 2.81 4.80 -21.96
N CYS A 88 3.67 3.80 -21.74
CA CYS A 88 3.89 2.73 -22.71
C CYS A 88 2.63 1.90 -22.94
N GLY A 89 1.90 1.53 -21.89
CA GLY A 89 0.60 0.87 -22.02
C GLY A 89 -0.37 1.69 -22.88
N ALA A 90 -0.48 2.99 -22.59
CA ALA A 90 -1.31 3.91 -23.38
C ALA A 90 -0.87 4.01 -24.85
N LEU A 91 0.45 4.03 -25.12
CA LEU A 91 0.99 3.98 -26.48
C LEU A 91 0.55 2.73 -27.23
N CYS A 92 0.56 1.57 -26.55
CA CYS A 92 0.07 0.31 -27.13
C CYS A 92 -1.42 0.39 -27.46
N VAL A 93 -2.23 0.85 -26.52
CA VAL A 93 -3.69 1.01 -26.69
C VAL A 93 -3.99 1.92 -27.87
N SER A 94 -3.39 3.12 -27.92
CA SER A 94 -3.56 4.06 -29.02
C SER A 94 -3.15 3.45 -30.36
N SER A 95 -2.00 2.77 -30.41
CA SER A 95 -1.50 2.14 -31.64
C SER A 95 -2.42 1.01 -32.13
N LEU A 96 -2.99 0.23 -31.20
CA LEU A 96 -3.90 -0.85 -31.51
C LEU A 96 -5.24 -0.32 -32.03
N THR A 97 -5.78 0.73 -31.39
CA THR A 97 -7.01 1.40 -31.82
C THR A 97 -6.84 2.03 -33.21
N ASP A 98 -5.70 2.66 -33.49
CA ASP A 98 -5.38 3.23 -34.81
C ASP A 98 -5.25 2.14 -35.88
N PHE A 99 -4.56 1.04 -35.56
CA PHE A 99 -4.36 -0.07 -36.49
C PHE A 99 -5.69 -0.76 -36.84
N LEU A 100 -6.49 -1.09 -35.83
CA LEU A 100 -7.83 -1.65 -36.03
C LEU A 100 -8.71 -0.64 -36.76
N GLY A 101 -8.64 0.63 -36.41
CA GLY A 101 -9.40 1.70 -37.05
C GLY A 101 -9.09 1.93 -38.53
N LYS A 102 -7.98 1.42 -39.05
CA LYS A 102 -7.72 1.38 -40.51
C LYS A 102 -8.46 0.23 -41.21
N LYS A 103 -8.86 -0.80 -40.48
CA LYS A 103 -9.54 -2.00 -40.99
C LYS A 103 -11.05 -2.01 -40.73
N VAL A 104 -11.54 -1.28 -39.73
CA VAL A 104 -12.96 -1.23 -39.35
C VAL A 104 -13.58 0.16 -39.47
N ASN A 105 -14.87 0.20 -39.83
CA ASN A 105 -15.69 1.41 -39.90
C ASN A 105 -15.82 2.09 -38.52
N PHE A 106 -16.35 3.31 -38.48
CA PHE A 106 -16.52 4.12 -37.25
C PHE A 106 -17.12 3.35 -36.06
N TYR A 107 -18.19 2.59 -36.29
CA TYR A 107 -18.83 1.75 -35.25
C TYR A 107 -17.91 0.63 -34.73
N GLY A 108 -17.06 0.06 -35.58
CA GLY A 108 -16.06 -0.93 -35.17
C GLY A 108 -14.97 -0.33 -34.29
N LYS A 109 -14.58 0.94 -34.50
CA LYS A 109 -13.64 1.65 -33.60
C LYS A 109 -14.20 1.81 -32.20
N ILE A 110 -15.47 2.21 -32.11
CA ILE A 110 -16.18 2.36 -30.83
C ILE A 110 -16.26 1.00 -30.13
N ALA A 111 -16.67 -0.05 -30.83
CA ALA A 111 -16.81 -1.39 -30.26
C ALA A 111 -15.47 -1.93 -29.70
N VAL A 112 -14.37 -1.81 -30.45
CA VAL A 112 -13.03 -2.21 -29.98
C VAL A 112 -12.60 -1.41 -28.75
N SER A 113 -12.84 -0.10 -28.74
CA SER A 113 -12.47 0.76 -27.62
C SER A 113 -13.25 0.41 -26.35
N ILE A 114 -14.55 0.14 -26.48
CA ILE A 114 -15.41 -0.31 -25.39
C ILE A 114 -14.94 -1.67 -24.87
N LEU A 115 -14.62 -2.62 -25.76
CA LEU A 115 -14.12 -3.94 -25.36
C LEU A 115 -12.82 -3.83 -24.55
N LEU A 116 -11.89 -3.00 -25.00
CA LEU A 116 -10.61 -2.80 -24.32
C LEU A 116 -10.80 -2.14 -22.94
N ALA A 117 -11.68 -1.13 -22.87
CA ALA A 117 -12.04 -0.48 -21.61
C ALA A 117 -12.71 -1.47 -20.65
N ALA A 118 -13.63 -2.31 -21.14
CA ALA A 118 -14.30 -3.33 -20.34
C ALA A 118 -13.31 -4.38 -19.79
N LEU A 119 -12.30 -4.77 -20.58
CA LEU A 119 -11.23 -5.67 -20.13
C LEU A 119 -10.42 -5.06 -18.99
N LEU A 120 -9.99 -3.81 -19.13
CA LEU A 120 -9.21 -3.11 -18.11
C LEU A 120 -10.04 -2.82 -16.85
N LEU A 121 -11.28 -2.37 -17.01
CA LEU A 121 -12.19 -2.13 -15.88
C LEU A 121 -12.59 -3.43 -15.19
N GLY A 122 -12.78 -4.52 -15.93
CA GLY A 122 -13.09 -5.84 -15.39
C GLY A 122 -11.99 -6.37 -14.46
N GLU A 123 -10.71 -6.12 -14.76
CA GLU A 123 -9.62 -6.43 -13.83
C GLU A 123 -9.68 -5.56 -12.57
N ASN A 124 -10.04 -4.27 -12.69
CA ASN A 124 -10.19 -3.39 -11.53
C ASN A 124 -11.35 -3.83 -10.62
N VAL A 125 -12.47 -4.28 -11.19
CA VAL A 125 -13.61 -4.81 -10.40
C VAL A 125 -13.22 -6.10 -9.67
N GLN A 126 -12.44 -6.98 -10.30
CA GLN A 126 -11.93 -8.18 -9.64
C GLN A 126 -10.95 -7.84 -8.53
N PHE A 127 -10.08 -6.84 -8.75
CA PHE A 127 -9.19 -6.32 -7.72
C PHE A 127 -9.97 -5.75 -6.54
N GLU A 128 -10.98 -4.91 -6.80
CA GLU A 128 -11.86 -4.34 -5.77
C GLU A 128 -12.53 -5.43 -4.93
N LYS A 129 -13.09 -6.44 -5.59
CA LYS A 129 -13.70 -7.57 -4.90
C LYS A 129 -12.68 -8.29 -4.01
N ALA A 130 -11.48 -8.57 -4.52
CA ALA A 130 -10.43 -9.23 -3.73
C ALA A 130 -9.92 -8.35 -2.57
N TYR A 131 -9.81 -7.03 -2.78
CA TYR A 131 -9.41 -6.04 -1.80
C TYR A 131 -10.37 -5.99 -0.61
N PHE A 132 -11.68 -5.93 -0.87
CA PHE A 132 -12.70 -5.80 0.17
C PHE A 132 -13.17 -7.13 0.78
N THR A 133 -12.74 -8.28 0.24
CA THR A 133 -13.11 -9.61 0.77
C THR A 133 -11.89 -10.34 1.33
N SER A 134 -11.21 -11.14 0.51
CA SER A 134 -10.11 -12.02 0.92
C SER A 134 -8.89 -11.29 1.47
N TYR A 135 -8.61 -10.08 0.96
CA TYR A 135 -7.47 -9.30 1.44
C TYR A 135 -7.75 -8.70 2.81
N LYS A 136 -8.98 -8.23 3.06
CA LYS A 136 -9.37 -7.75 4.39
C LYS A 136 -9.12 -8.83 5.44
N GLU A 137 -9.55 -10.07 5.20
CA GLU A 137 -9.32 -11.20 6.12
C GLU A 137 -7.84 -11.50 6.34
N LEU A 138 -7.01 -11.42 5.28
CA LEU A 138 -5.57 -11.69 5.38
C LEU A 138 -4.82 -10.62 6.17
N VAL A 139 -5.20 -9.34 5.99
CA VAL A 139 -4.46 -8.23 6.57
C VAL A 139 -5.10 -7.69 7.84
N SER A 140 -6.31 -8.12 8.21
CA SER A 140 -6.94 -7.73 9.47
C SER A 140 -6.11 -8.14 10.69
N ALA A 141 -5.45 -9.31 10.64
CA ALA A 141 -4.49 -9.72 11.66
C ALA A 141 -3.26 -8.78 11.75
N TYR A 142 -2.77 -8.28 10.60
CA TYR A 142 -1.65 -7.35 10.54
C TYR A 142 -2.04 -5.92 10.93
N PHE A 143 -3.29 -5.52 10.69
CA PHE A 143 -3.84 -4.22 11.04
C PHE A 143 -4.51 -4.18 12.41
N GLN A 144 -4.42 -5.27 13.19
CA GLN A 144 -4.94 -5.33 14.56
C GLN A 144 -6.45 -5.06 14.62
N GLU A 145 -7.21 -5.76 13.78
CA GLU A 145 -8.68 -5.72 13.86
C GLU A 145 -9.16 -5.95 15.30
N GLY A 146 -10.05 -5.08 15.80
CA GLY A 146 -10.46 -5.05 17.19
C GLY A 146 -9.72 -4.04 18.07
N SER A 147 -8.64 -3.40 17.58
CA SER A 147 -7.88 -2.42 18.39
C SER A 147 -8.66 -1.17 18.73
N GLU A 148 -9.60 -0.76 17.87
CA GLU A 148 -10.46 0.40 18.13
C GLU A 148 -11.40 0.09 19.30
N GLU A 149 -12.14 -1.03 19.20
CA GLU A 149 -13.06 -1.49 20.23
C GLU A 149 -12.34 -1.77 21.55
N ALA A 150 -11.15 -2.35 21.51
CA ALA A 150 -10.34 -2.62 22.70
C ALA A 150 -9.88 -1.33 23.39
N VAL A 151 -9.42 -0.32 22.63
CA VAL A 151 -9.01 0.98 23.19
C VAL A 151 -10.20 1.72 23.77
N GLN A 152 -11.32 1.78 23.05
CA GLN A 152 -12.54 2.42 23.52
C GLN A 152 -13.06 1.76 24.80
N LYS A 153 -13.13 0.42 24.84
CA LYS A 153 -13.58 -0.32 26.03
C LYS A 153 -12.63 -0.14 27.22
N ALA A 154 -11.33 -0.19 26.98
CA ALA A 154 -10.34 0.04 28.03
C ALA A 154 -10.48 1.45 28.62
N MET A 155 -10.71 2.46 27.78
CA MET A 155 -10.94 3.83 28.23
C MET A 155 -12.24 4.02 29.02
N GLU A 156 -13.34 3.38 28.60
CA GLU A 156 -14.58 3.38 29.38
C GLU A 156 -14.34 2.83 30.79
N ILE A 157 -13.71 1.67 30.89
CA ILE A 157 -13.43 1.02 32.19
C ILE A 157 -12.45 1.87 33.01
N ALA A 158 -11.43 2.45 32.38
CA ALA A 158 -10.46 3.33 33.05
C ALA A 158 -11.11 4.60 33.60
N ALA A 159 -12.03 5.21 32.85
CA ALA A 159 -12.78 6.39 33.30
C ALA A 159 -13.68 6.09 34.51
N GLU A 160 -14.28 4.90 34.57
CA GLU A 160 -15.13 4.47 35.69
C GLU A 160 -14.33 4.05 36.93
N SER A 161 -13.19 3.38 36.73
CA SER A 161 -12.41 2.76 37.81
C SER A 161 -11.19 3.58 38.27
N GLY A 162 -10.80 4.61 37.52
CA GLY A 162 -9.58 5.39 37.75
C GLY A 162 -8.28 4.59 37.50
N ARG A 163 -8.38 3.45 36.81
CA ARG A 163 -7.24 2.56 36.55
C ARG A 163 -6.43 3.03 35.34
N GLU A 164 -5.14 2.71 35.37
CA GLU A 164 -4.22 2.97 34.24
C GLU A 164 -4.35 1.89 33.17
N ILE A 165 -3.96 2.22 31.95
CA ILE A 165 -3.99 1.32 30.79
C ILE A 165 -2.56 1.00 30.34
N GLU A 166 -2.24 -0.29 30.23
CA GLU A 166 -1.01 -0.78 29.60
C GLU A 166 -1.33 -1.47 28.29
N ILE A 167 -0.58 -1.13 27.26
CA ILE A 167 -0.85 -1.54 25.88
C ILE A 167 0.36 -2.29 25.34
N GLU A 168 0.14 -3.46 24.76
CA GLU A 168 1.19 -4.24 24.13
C GLU A 168 1.90 -3.50 22.99
N ASP A 169 3.21 -3.74 22.83
CA ASP A 169 4.09 -3.07 21.86
C ASP A 169 3.68 -3.22 20.40
N ALA A 170 2.94 -4.27 20.10
CA ALA A 170 2.45 -4.46 18.76
C ALA A 170 1.49 -3.34 18.36
N ILE A 171 0.62 -2.87 19.27
CA ILE A 171 -0.34 -1.82 18.97
C ILE A 171 0.40 -0.50 18.80
N LYS A 172 0.26 0.08 17.61
CA LYS A 172 0.95 1.32 17.28
C LYS A 172 0.33 2.47 18.07
N TYR A 173 1.15 3.20 18.83
CA TYR A 173 0.68 4.33 19.64
C TYR A 173 -0.15 5.38 18.85
N PRO A 174 0.08 5.69 17.55
CA PRO A 174 -0.78 6.61 16.81
C PRO A 174 -2.21 6.09 16.66
N SER A 175 -2.38 4.77 16.57
CA SER A 175 -3.71 4.15 16.54
C SER A 175 -4.42 4.34 17.88
N VAL A 176 -3.71 4.22 19.01
CA VAL A 176 -4.27 4.49 20.34
C VAL A 176 -4.73 5.94 20.47
N LEU A 177 -3.92 6.89 20.01
CA LEU A 177 -4.29 8.32 20.02
C LEU A 177 -5.54 8.58 19.15
N LEU A 178 -5.61 7.94 17.98
CA LEU A 178 -6.74 8.06 17.06
C LEU A 178 -8.02 7.47 17.67
N TYR A 179 -7.98 6.22 18.12
CA TYR A 179 -9.16 5.51 18.65
C TYR A 179 -9.62 6.02 20.01
N GLY A 180 -8.69 6.52 20.83
CA GLY A 180 -9.01 7.19 22.07
C GLY A 180 -9.48 8.63 21.89
N GLU A 181 -9.43 9.15 20.66
CA GLU A 181 -9.71 10.56 20.31
C GLU A 181 -8.98 11.52 21.25
N ILE A 182 -7.69 11.26 21.46
CA ILE A 182 -6.84 12.04 22.38
C ILE A 182 -6.35 13.27 21.64
N ASP A 183 -6.53 14.44 22.26
CA ASP A 183 -6.09 15.70 21.67
C ASP A 183 -4.57 15.72 21.51
N ALA A 184 -4.11 16.21 20.34
CA ALA A 184 -2.69 16.24 20.04
C ALA A 184 -1.92 17.17 21.00
N ALA A 185 -2.51 18.29 21.43
CA ALA A 185 -1.85 19.19 22.37
C ALA A 185 -1.77 18.57 23.76
N GLU A 186 -2.81 17.87 24.22
CA GLU A 186 -2.79 17.12 25.48
C GLU A 186 -1.70 16.04 25.49
N TYR A 187 -1.64 15.23 24.43
CA TYR A 187 -0.61 14.22 24.24
C TYR A 187 0.79 14.85 24.22
N LEU A 188 0.98 15.93 23.46
CA LEU A 188 2.29 16.56 23.34
C LEU A 188 2.77 17.16 24.67
N ALA A 189 1.86 17.66 25.50
CA ALA A 189 2.17 18.25 26.80
C ALA A 189 2.54 17.21 27.86
N ASN A 190 2.00 15.99 27.78
CA ASN A 190 2.08 14.99 28.85
C ASN A 190 2.75 13.68 28.46
N ARG A 191 3.45 13.63 27.31
CA ARG A 191 4.19 12.43 26.88
C ARG A 191 5.58 12.35 27.49
N ASN A 192 5.94 11.16 27.95
CA ASN A 192 7.31 10.78 28.25
C ASN A 192 7.87 10.00 27.06
N LEU A 193 8.98 10.45 26.51
CA LEU A 193 9.63 9.77 25.39
C LEU A 193 10.41 8.56 25.91
N SER A 194 10.43 7.47 25.13
CA SER A 194 11.35 6.37 25.38
C SER A 194 12.75 6.70 24.86
N ASP A 195 13.75 5.96 25.31
CA ASP A 195 15.14 6.10 24.84
C ASP A 195 15.30 5.68 23.36
N VAL A 196 14.30 5.00 22.79
CA VAL A 196 14.27 4.53 21.40
C VAL A 196 13.10 5.21 20.66
N PRO A 197 13.30 6.44 20.14
CA PRO A 197 12.28 7.09 19.31
C PRO A 197 11.92 6.22 18.10
N PRO A 198 10.67 6.28 17.59
CA PRO A 198 9.67 7.32 17.81
C PRO A 198 8.59 7.03 18.88
N LYS A 199 8.67 5.90 19.59
CA LYS A 199 7.62 5.44 20.51
C LYS A 199 7.69 6.17 21.87
N PRO A 200 6.58 6.70 22.43
CA PRO A 200 6.57 7.20 23.80
C PRO A 200 6.63 6.04 24.80
N LYS A 201 7.18 6.28 26.00
CA LYS A 201 7.11 5.34 27.13
C LYS A 201 5.70 5.34 27.73
N ASP A 202 5.20 6.53 28.05
CA ASP A 202 3.87 6.74 28.60
C ASP A 202 3.34 8.13 28.22
N PHE A 203 2.02 8.30 28.28
CA PHE A 203 1.36 9.59 28.07
C PHE A 203 0.03 9.68 28.83
N LEU A 204 -0.44 10.91 29.04
CA LEU A 204 -1.77 11.18 29.57
C LEU A 204 -2.73 11.53 28.44
N GLY A 205 -3.95 11.00 28.49
CA GLY A 205 -5.04 11.39 27.60
C GLY A 205 -6.39 11.31 28.31
N LYS A 206 -7.17 12.39 28.27
CA LYS A 206 -8.46 12.50 28.97
C LYS A 206 -8.36 12.14 30.46
N GLY A 207 -7.24 12.48 31.10
CA GLY A 207 -6.97 12.16 32.51
C GLY A 207 -6.60 10.71 32.82
N ILE A 208 -6.49 9.84 31.81
CA ILE A 208 -6.08 8.44 31.95
C ILE A 208 -4.60 8.31 31.55
N ARG A 209 -3.83 7.53 32.32
CA ARG A 209 -2.43 7.23 31.99
C ARG A 209 -2.34 5.99 31.11
N PHE A 210 -1.67 6.15 29.98
CA PHE A 210 -1.36 5.10 29.01
C PHE A 210 0.13 4.77 29.07
N THR A 211 0.47 3.50 29.21
CA THR A 211 1.85 3.01 29.12
C THR A 211 1.99 2.12 27.90
N MET A 212 3.03 2.36 27.10
CA MET A 212 3.30 1.58 25.91
C MET A 212 4.35 0.50 26.22
N GLY A 213 3.92 -0.75 26.13
CA GLY A 213 4.66 -1.95 26.51
C GLY A 213 4.21 -2.48 27.85
N ILE A 214 4.04 -3.80 27.90
CA ILE A 214 3.61 -4.53 29.09
C ILE A 214 4.85 -5.12 29.76
N ASP A 215 4.99 -4.91 31.07
CA ASP A 215 5.96 -5.62 31.89
C ASP A 215 5.39 -7.02 32.21
N TRP A 216 5.76 -7.99 31.38
CA TRP A 216 5.33 -9.38 31.53
C TRP A 216 5.86 -10.07 32.80
N GLU A 217 6.89 -9.52 33.46
CA GLU A 217 7.42 -10.06 34.71
C GLU A 217 6.60 -9.62 35.93
N HIS A 218 5.93 -8.47 35.84
CA HIS A 218 5.18 -7.85 36.96
C HIS A 218 3.78 -7.40 36.53
N ILE A 219 2.88 -8.36 36.34
CA ILE A 219 1.48 -8.08 35.99
C ILE A 219 0.71 -7.54 37.21
N ASP A 220 0.19 -6.31 37.11
CA ASP A 220 -0.60 -5.65 38.14
C ASP A 220 -2.10 -5.78 37.87
N ARG A 221 -2.80 -6.54 38.72
CA ARG A 221 -4.26 -6.75 38.63
C ARG A 221 -5.10 -5.48 38.80
N ASN A 222 -4.50 -4.35 39.17
CA ASN A 222 -5.15 -3.03 39.23
C ASN A 222 -5.00 -2.21 37.94
N LYS A 223 -4.37 -2.73 36.88
CA LYS A 223 -4.28 -2.07 35.57
C LYS A 223 -5.13 -2.75 34.50
N ILE A 224 -5.49 -2.01 33.46
CA ILE A 224 -6.24 -2.53 32.32
C ILE A 224 -5.24 -2.84 31.22
N TYR A 225 -5.31 -4.05 30.68
CA TYR A 225 -4.36 -4.52 29.67
C TYR A 225 -5.04 -4.64 28.31
N ILE A 226 -4.40 -4.10 27.28
CA ILE A 226 -4.75 -4.35 25.88
C ILE A 226 -3.67 -5.25 25.29
N ILE A 227 -4.04 -6.50 25.01
CA ILE A 227 -3.15 -7.58 24.58
C ILE A 227 -3.70 -8.30 23.35
N TYR A 228 -2.84 -9.03 22.66
CA TYR A 228 -3.30 -10.04 21.74
C TYR A 228 -3.97 -11.21 22.46
N TYR A 229 -4.98 -11.79 21.81
CA TYR A 229 -5.68 -12.96 22.31
C TYR A 229 -4.74 -14.15 22.59
N THR A 230 -3.67 -14.30 21.82
CA THR A 230 -2.64 -15.34 22.02
C THR A 230 -1.92 -15.24 23.35
N ASP A 231 -1.91 -14.06 23.97
CA ASP A 231 -1.20 -13.79 25.23
C ASP A 231 -2.14 -13.78 26.43
N ALA A 232 -3.44 -14.04 26.23
CA ALA A 232 -4.44 -14.08 27.30
C ALA A 232 -4.13 -15.13 28.38
N GLU A 233 -3.59 -16.29 28.00
CA GLU A 233 -3.23 -17.37 28.94
C GLU A 233 -2.22 -16.92 30.02
N LYS A 234 -1.42 -15.88 29.75
CA LYS A 234 -0.47 -15.33 30.72
C LYS A 234 -1.15 -14.56 31.87
N PHE A 235 -2.43 -14.22 31.72
CA PHE A 235 -3.23 -13.53 32.73
C PHE A 235 -4.15 -14.46 33.53
N ASP A 236 -4.28 -15.73 33.12
CA ASP A 236 -5.14 -16.74 33.76
C ASP A 236 -4.44 -17.48 34.94
N GLY A 237 -3.26 -17.01 35.36
CA GLY A 237 -2.48 -17.51 36.50
C GLY A 237 -2.87 -16.95 37.87
#